data_AF-A0A7S2IM24-F1
#
_entry.id   AF-A0A7S2IM24-F1
#
_cell.length_a   1.000
_cell.length_b   1.000
_cell.length_c   1.000
_cell.angle_alpha   90.00
_cell.angle_beta   90.00
_cell.angle_gamma   90.00
#
_symmetry.space_group_name_H-M   'P 1'
#
loop_
_entity.id
_entity.type
_entity.pdbx_description
1 polymer ?
#
loop_
_entity_poly.entity_id
_entity_poly.type
_entity_poly.pdbx_seq_one_letter_code
_entity_poly.pdbx_strand_id
1 'polypeptide(L)'
;TQAGGGAAGILIVDDPEGYVPTEYASMPEHIMFISGHNLASLSDIAQSAQSSILEGALNAANTANLDANVFFVNGQALPTVTLESHTWSRFRMAYAAVEQGLQLQVTGDATCTMKLLAKDGIYLTDLPRDITTVVLFPGARADVAISCTCATYPCTGMLASNANRRLQG
;
A
#
# COMPACT_ATOMS: atom_id res chain seq x y z
N THR A 1 -20.18 0.02 5.43
CA THR A 1 -19.88 -0.31 4.01
C THR A 1 -19.08 -1.60 3.95
N GLN A 2 -19.35 -2.51 3.01
CA GLN A 2 -18.71 -3.84 2.97
C GLN A 2 -17.17 -3.76 2.83
N ALA A 3 -16.67 -2.91 1.93
CA ALA A 3 -15.22 -2.72 1.74
C ALA A 3 -14.52 -2.13 2.97
N GLY A 4 -15.16 -1.19 3.68
CA GLY A 4 -14.67 -0.64 4.95
C GLY A 4 -14.69 -1.65 6.10
N GLY A 5 -15.48 -2.73 5.97
CA GLY A 5 -15.44 -3.88 6.88
C GLY A 5 -14.42 -4.95 6.47
N GLY A 6 -13.63 -4.72 5.42
CA GLY A 6 -12.60 -5.65 4.95
C GLY A 6 -13.01 -6.59 3.83
N ALA A 7 -14.21 -6.48 3.27
CA ALA A 7 -14.65 -7.29 2.12
C ALA A 7 -14.04 -6.76 0.81
N ALA A 8 -12.74 -6.96 0.64
CA ALA A 8 -11.98 -6.61 -0.55
C ALA A 8 -10.79 -7.57 -0.72
N GLY A 9 -10.26 -7.67 -1.92
CA GLY A 9 -9.11 -8.52 -2.23
C GLY A 9 -8.42 -8.10 -3.52
N ILE A 10 -7.38 -8.84 -3.89
CA ILE A 10 -6.62 -8.62 -5.12
C ILE A 10 -6.79 -9.81 -6.06
N LEU A 11 -7.00 -9.54 -7.34
CA LEU A 11 -6.92 -10.52 -8.41
C LEU A 11 -5.68 -10.19 -9.24
N ILE A 12 -4.82 -11.18 -9.40
CA ILE A 12 -3.64 -11.10 -10.23
C ILE A 12 -3.94 -11.80 -11.56
N VAL A 13 -3.68 -11.10 -12.66
CA VAL A 13 -3.61 -11.68 -14.00
C VAL A 13 -2.16 -11.71 -14.39
N ASP A 14 -1.67 -12.89 -14.76
CA ASP A 14 -0.30 -13.09 -15.18
C ASP A 14 -0.09 -12.64 -16.62
N ASP A 15 1.06 -12.06 -16.86
CA ASP A 15 1.46 -11.60 -18.19
C ASP A 15 1.83 -12.81 -19.07
N PRO A 16 1.47 -12.80 -20.36
CA PRO A 16 2.02 -13.74 -21.32
C PRO A 16 3.54 -13.64 -21.40
N GLU A 17 4.20 -14.73 -21.80
CA GLU A 17 5.65 -14.73 -22.01
C GLU A 17 6.06 -13.64 -23.04
N GLY A 18 7.10 -12.87 -22.70
CA GLY A 18 7.62 -11.80 -23.56
C GLY A 18 6.81 -10.49 -23.56
N TYR A 19 5.75 -10.38 -22.76
CA TYR A 19 4.91 -9.17 -22.69
C TYR A 19 5.65 -7.96 -22.09
N VAL A 20 6.61 -8.21 -21.21
CA VAL A 20 7.54 -7.20 -20.68
C VAL A 20 9.00 -7.67 -20.79
N PRO A 21 9.96 -6.73 -20.86
CA PRO A 21 11.38 -7.08 -20.84
C PRO A 21 11.74 -7.99 -19.65
N THR A 22 12.66 -8.93 -19.90
CA THR A 22 13.02 -9.98 -18.94
C THR A 22 13.47 -9.41 -17.60
N GLU A 23 14.14 -8.25 -17.59
CA GLU A 23 14.58 -7.60 -16.37
C GLU A 23 13.44 -7.24 -15.41
N TYR A 24 12.21 -7.01 -15.90
CA TYR A 24 11.03 -6.74 -15.08
C TYR A 24 10.22 -8.00 -14.80
N ALA A 25 10.20 -8.94 -15.74
CA ALA A 25 9.51 -10.22 -15.58
C ALA A 25 10.16 -11.11 -14.50
N SER A 26 11.48 -11.04 -14.34
CA SER A 26 12.23 -11.90 -13.43
C SER A 26 12.44 -11.33 -12.02
N MET A 27 11.88 -10.15 -11.72
CA MET A 27 12.03 -9.53 -10.39
C MET A 27 11.30 -10.36 -9.33
N PRO A 28 11.88 -10.59 -8.13
CA PRO A 28 11.14 -11.12 -6.99
C PRO A 28 9.88 -10.29 -6.72
N GLU A 29 8.74 -10.96 -6.62
CA GLU A 29 7.45 -10.29 -6.48
C GLU A 29 6.97 -10.27 -5.01
N HIS A 30 6.46 -9.10 -4.59
CA HIS A 30 5.80 -8.92 -3.31
C HIS A 30 4.41 -8.31 -3.51
N ILE A 31 3.37 -9.08 -3.18
CA ILE A 31 1.99 -8.62 -3.25
C ILE A 31 1.68 -7.81 -1.99
N MET A 32 1.21 -6.58 -2.18
CA MET A 32 0.80 -5.68 -1.11
C MET A 32 -0.66 -5.29 -1.29
N PHE A 33 -1.57 -6.06 -0.69
CA PHE A 33 -2.94 -5.63 -0.50
C PHE A 33 -3.03 -4.74 0.74
N ILE A 34 -3.10 -3.43 0.53
CA ILE A 34 -3.14 -2.42 1.58
C ILE A 34 -4.60 -2.08 1.86
N SER A 35 -5.08 -2.31 3.07
CA SER A 35 -6.41 -1.87 3.51
C SER A 35 -6.28 -0.73 4.52
N GLY A 36 -6.88 0.41 4.22
CA GLY A 36 -6.89 1.58 5.10
C GLY A 36 -8.26 1.80 5.74
N HIS A 37 -8.28 1.94 7.06
CA HIS A 37 -9.50 2.03 7.87
C HIS A 37 -9.46 3.27 8.77
N ASN A 38 -10.18 4.30 8.35
CA ASN A 38 -10.44 5.48 9.19
C ASN A 38 -11.70 5.20 10.04
N LEU A 39 -11.48 4.79 11.29
CA LEU A 39 -12.55 4.40 12.20
C LEU A 39 -13.50 5.55 12.53
N ALA A 40 -13.05 6.82 12.46
CA ALA A 40 -13.94 7.97 12.61
C ALA A 40 -14.93 8.04 11.44
N SER A 41 -14.42 8.11 10.20
CA SER A 41 -15.27 8.15 9.01
C SER A 41 -16.16 6.90 8.89
N LEU A 42 -15.62 5.72 9.22
CA LEU A 42 -16.39 4.46 9.19
C LEU A 42 -17.50 4.44 10.24
N SER A 43 -17.27 4.96 11.44
CA SER A 43 -18.30 5.07 12.49
C SER A 43 -19.40 6.05 12.09
N ASP A 44 -19.04 7.19 11.48
CA ASP A 44 -20.00 8.19 11.00
C ASP A 44 -20.87 7.67 9.85
N ILE A 45 -20.24 6.97 8.89
CA ILE A 45 -20.95 6.32 7.79
C ILE A 45 -21.86 5.21 8.31
N ALA A 46 -21.42 4.42 9.29
CA ALA A 46 -22.22 3.35 9.87
C ALA A 46 -23.47 3.91 10.57
N GLN A 47 -23.31 4.95 11.39
CA GLN A 47 -24.43 5.65 12.05
C GLN A 47 -25.41 6.24 11.02
N SER A 48 -24.88 6.92 10.00
CA SER A 48 -25.71 7.50 8.92
C SER A 48 -26.46 6.44 8.11
N ALA A 49 -25.85 5.27 7.92
CA ALA A 49 -26.43 4.14 7.22
C ALA A 49 -27.31 3.25 8.12
N GLN A 50 -27.50 3.62 9.39
CA GLN A 50 -28.23 2.82 10.39
C GLN A 50 -27.69 1.37 10.51
N SER A 51 -26.37 1.22 10.36
CA SER A 51 -25.66 -0.04 10.46
C SER A 51 -25.06 -0.18 11.85
N SER A 52 -25.47 -1.22 12.58
CA SER A 52 -24.86 -1.57 13.88
C SER A 52 -23.41 -2.03 13.76
N ILE A 53 -22.99 -2.43 12.55
CA ILE A 53 -21.62 -2.83 12.26
C ILE A 53 -20.76 -1.58 12.11
N LEU A 54 -19.69 -1.49 12.93
CA LEU A 54 -18.71 -0.39 13.03
C LEU A 54 -19.19 0.93 13.62
N GLU A 55 -20.46 1.09 14.02
CA GLU A 55 -20.97 2.35 14.61
C GLU A 55 -20.21 2.78 15.89
N GLY A 56 -19.73 1.81 16.67
CA GLY A 56 -18.96 2.04 17.89
C GLY A 56 -17.44 1.93 17.70
N ALA A 57 -16.94 1.78 16.47
CA ALA A 57 -15.54 1.44 16.23
C ALA A 57 -14.56 2.52 16.74
N LEU A 58 -14.87 3.80 16.50
CA LEU A 58 -14.08 4.91 17.01
C LEU A 58 -14.03 4.93 18.54
N ASN A 59 -15.19 4.77 19.20
CA ASN A 59 -15.27 4.77 20.66
C ASN A 59 -14.50 3.58 21.27
N ALA A 60 -14.60 2.41 20.65
CA ALA A 60 -13.86 1.23 21.07
C ALA A 60 -12.34 1.43 20.95
N ALA A 61 -11.86 1.99 19.83
CA ALA A 61 -10.45 2.31 19.63
C ALA A 61 -9.94 3.33 20.66
N ASN A 62 -10.68 4.41 20.90
CA ASN A 62 -10.34 5.42 21.90
C ASN A 62 -10.27 4.83 23.32
N THR A 63 -11.25 4.00 23.69
CA THR A 63 -11.27 3.32 25.01
C THR A 63 -10.06 2.39 25.16
N ALA A 64 -9.65 1.72 24.09
CA ALA A 64 -8.48 0.86 24.06
C ALA A 64 -7.15 1.61 23.86
N ASN A 65 -7.17 2.94 23.74
CA ASN A 65 -6.01 3.78 23.43
C ASN A 65 -5.27 3.33 22.15
N LEU A 66 -6.04 3.02 21.09
CA LEU A 66 -5.56 2.64 19.77
C LEU A 66 -5.74 3.78 18.76
N ASP A 67 -4.96 3.76 17.68
CA ASP A 67 -5.12 4.71 16.57
C ASP A 67 -6.49 4.53 15.88
N ALA A 68 -7.12 5.64 15.52
CA ALA A 68 -8.37 5.67 14.77
C ALA A 68 -8.15 5.54 13.26
N ASN A 69 -6.92 5.66 12.77
CA ASN A 69 -6.57 5.42 11.38
C ASN A 69 -5.57 4.27 11.28
N VAL A 70 -6.05 3.10 10.88
CA VAL A 70 -5.22 1.88 10.84
C VAL A 70 -5.05 1.37 9.42
N PHE A 71 -3.87 0.83 9.16
CA PHE A 71 -3.51 0.23 7.88
C PHE A 71 -3.06 -1.21 8.11
N PHE A 72 -3.51 -2.09 7.22
CA PHE A 72 -3.03 -3.47 7.16
C PHE A 72 -2.47 -3.76 5.79
N VAL A 73 -1.45 -4.60 5.73
CA VAL A 73 -0.93 -5.16 4.49
C VAL A 73 -1.15 -6.66 4.54
N ASN A 74 -1.93 -7.20 3.61
CA ASN A 74 -2.35 -8.60 3.58
C ASN A 74 -2.97 -9.07 4.92
N GLY A 75 -3.75 -8.20 5.56
CA GLY A 75 -4.41 -8.48 6.86
C GLY A 75 -3.49 -8.41 8.09
N GLN A 76 -2.22 -8.03 7.93
CA GLN A 76 -1.26 -7.93 9.02
C GLN A 76 -0.96 -6.46 9.36
N ALA A 77 -0.80 -6.18 10.65
CA ALA A 77 -0.34 -4.87 11.12
C ALA A 77 1.19 -4.80 11.01
N LEU A 78 1.69 -3.79 10.30
CA LEU A 78 3.13 -3.51 10.14
C LEU A 78 4.00 -4.74 9.78
N PRO A 79 3.66 -5.50 8.71
CA PRO A 79 4.47 -6.65 8.34
C PRO A 79 5.84 -6.23 7.81
N THR A 80 6.81 -7.14 7.88
CA THR A 80 8.17 -6.96 7.38
C THR A 80 8.47 -7.96 6.27
N VAL A 81 9.31 -7.56 5.33
CA VAL A 81 9.84 -8.42 4.26
C VAL A 81 11.34 -8.20 4.16
N THR A 82 12.09 -9.27 3.95
CA THR A 82 13.54 -9.20 3.72
C THR A 82 13.80 -9.05 2.22
N LEU A 83 14.59 -8.04 1.86
CA LEU A 83 15.02 -7.79 0.49
C LEU A 83 16.50 -8.15 0.34
N GLU A 84 16.85 -8.71 -0.81
CA GLU A 84 18.24 -8.87 -1.20
C GLU A 84 18.84 -7.52 -1.59
N SER A 85 20.06 -7.26 -1.11
CA SER A 85 20.75 -6.02 -1.38
C SER A 85 21.07 -5.85 -2.87
N HIS A 86 20.97 -4.63 -3.39
CA HIS A 86 21.22 -4.27 -4.80
C HIS A 86 20.33 -5.01 -5.81
N THR A 87 19.27 -5.67 -5.37
CA THR A 87 18.35 -6.42 -6.22
C THR A 87 17.04 -5.67 -6.36
N TRP A 88 16.52 -5.58 -7.58
CA TRP A 88 15.20 -5.00 -7.83
C TRP A 88 14.11 -6.01 -7.48
N SER A 89 13.18 -5.61 -6.62
CA SER A 89 11.97 -6.38 -6.29
C SER A 89 10.74 -5.63 -6.78
N ARG A 90 9.75 -6.35 -7.34
CA ARG A 90 8.49 -5.80 -7.84
C ARG A 90 7.43 -5.87 -6.74
N PHE A 91 6.97 -4.72 -6.29
CA PHE A 91 5.88 -4.59 -5.33
C PHE A 91 4.58 -4.31 -6.06
N ARG A 92 3.64 -5.26 -6.02
CA ARG A 92 2.31 -5.13 -6.63
C ARG A 92 1.33 -4.64 -5.60
N MET A 93 1.05 -3.34 -5.64
CA MET A 93 0.28 -2.65 -4.62
C MET A 93 -1.15 -2.47 -5.08
N ALA A 94 -2.11 -2.84 -4.23
CA ALA A 94 -3.51 -2.50 -4.37
C ALA A 94 -3.98 -1.84 -3.08
N TYR A 95 -4.70 -0.73 -3.20
CA TYR A 95 -5.13 0.03 -2.03
C TYR A 95 -6.65 0.08 -1.91
N ALA A 96 -7.17 -0.53 -0.84
CA ALA A 96 -8.59 -0.53 -0.48
C ALA A 96 -8.83 0.41 0.69
N ALA A 97 -9.57 1.48 0.45
CA ALA A 97 -10.07 2.38 1.49
C ALA A 97 -11.41 2.97 1.03
N VAL A 98 -12.15 3.61 1.95
CA VAL A 98 -13.42 4.26 1.59
C VAL A 98 -13.20 5.62 0.94
N GLU A 99 -12.37 6.48 1.56
CA GLU A 99 -12.21 7.87 1.11
C GLU A 99 -10.75 8.37 1.16
N GLN A 100 -9.89 7.75 1.96
CA GLN A 100 -8.59 8.32 2.27
C GLN A 100 -7.56 7.96 1.18
N GLY A 101 -6.86 8.96 0.65
CA GLY A 101 -5.67 8.73 -0.18
C GLY A 101 -4.43 8.37 0.64
N LEU A 102 -3.46 7.72 0.01
CA LEU A 102 -2.24 7.23 0.61
C LEU A 102 -1.01 7.71 -0.20
N GLN A 103 0.00 8.23 0.48
CA GLN A 103 1.27 8.61 -0.13
C GLN A 103 2.40 7.91 0.61
N LEU A 104 3.12 7.00 -0.06
CA LEU A 104 4.18 6.20 0.55
C LEU A 104 5.55 6.68 0.09
N GLN A 105 6.45 6.82 1.05
CA GLN A 105 7.87 7.05 0.83
C GLN A 105 8.66 6.02 1.63
N VAL A 106 9.85 5.66 1.17
CA VAL A 106 10.75 4.83 1.97
C VAL A 106 11.53 5.74 2.92
N THR A 107 11.45 5.46 4.22
CA THR A 107 12.22 6.10 5.28
C THR A 107 13.07 5.05 6.01
N GLY A 108 14.03 5.48 6.83
CA GLY A 108 14.91 4.58 7.58
C GLY A 108 16.38 4.76 7.22
N ASP A 109 17.19 3.76 7.54
CA ASP A 109 18.63 3.73 7.33
C ASP A 109 19.04 3.05 6.01
N ALA A 110 18.10 2.37 5.34
CA ALA A 110 18.28 1.91 3.97
C ALA A 110 18.19 3.06 2.96
N THR A 111 19.08 3.06 1.96
CA THR A 111 18.95 3.93 0.78
C THR A 111 18.26 3.16 -0.33
N CYS A 112 17.03 3.56 -0.66
CA CYS A 112 16.20 2.87 -1.64
C CYS A 112 15.87 3.76 -2.85
N THR A 113 15.90 3.16 -4.03
CA THR A 113 15.41 3.75 -5.28
C THR A 113 14.08 3.11 -5.64
N MET A 114 13.11 3.93 -6.08
CA MET A 114 11.80 3.47 -6.51
C MET A 114 11.54 3.84 -7.96
N LYS A 115 10.99 2.90 -8.72
CA LYS A 115 10.57 3.11 -10.11
C LYS A 115 9.17 2.56 -10.34
N LEU A 116 8.31 3.34 -10.98
CA LEU A 116 6.97 2.92 -11.35
C LEU A 116 7.01 2.10 -12.64
N LEU A 117 6.40 0.91 -12.62
CA LEU A 117 6.31 0.00 -13.76
C LEU A 117 4.92 0.02 -14.40
N ALA A 118 3.87 -0.04 -13.58
CA ALA A 118 2.50 -0.14 -14.05
C ALA A 118 1.52 0.62 -13.14
N LYS A 119 0.36 0.96 -13.70
CA LYS A 119 -0.81 1.47 -12.98
C LYS A 119 -2.04 0.66 -13.37
N ASP A 120 -2.88 0.32 -12.41
CA ASP A 120 -4.16 -0.34 -12.66
C ASP A 120 -4.08 -1.66 -13.45
N GLY A 121 -2.90 -2.29 -13.50
CA GLY A 121 -2.60 -3.50 -14.28
C GLY A 121 -2.08 -3.24 -15.69
N ILE A 122 -1.82 -1.98 -16.06
CA ILE A 122 -1.31 -1.58 -17.37
C ILE A 122 0.08 -0.96 -17.22
N TYR A 123 1.04 -1.47 -17.98
CA TYR A 123 2.39 -0.95 -18.02
C TYR A 123 2.45 0.47 -18.57
N LEU A 124 3.41 1.26 -18.06
CA LEU A 124 3.67 2.58 -18.61
C LEU A 124 4.22 2.46 -20.04
N THR A 125 3.89 3.43 -20.89
CA THR A 125 4.48 3.53 -22.24
C THR A 125 5.99 3.72 -22.19
N ASP A 126 6.45 4.57 -21.25
CA ASP A 126 7.85 4.79 -20.94
C ASP A 126 8.14 4.17 -19.57
N LEU A 127 8.42 2.86 -19.58
CA LEU A 127 8.80 2.11 -18.38
C LEU A 127 10.32 1.89 -18.35
N PRO A 128 10.98 2.07 -17.20
CA PRO A 128 10.42 2.39 -15.89
C PRO A 128 10.49 3.91 -15.62
N ARG A 129 9.54 4.45 -14.86
CA ARG A 129 9.53 5.88 -14.50
C ARG A 129 10.04 6.11 -13.08
N ASP A 130 11.04 6.99 -12.91
CA ASP A 130 11.55 7.36 -11.60
C ASP A 130 10.49 8.05 -10.73
N ILE A 131 10.37 7.61 -9.48
CA ILE A 131 9.47 8.20 -8.50
C ILE A 131 10.15 8.29 -7.13
N THR A 132 9.76 9.29 -6.34
CA THR A 132 10.17 9.41 -4.93
C THR A 132 9.01 9.13 -3.97
N THR A 133 7.78 9.08 -4.48
CA THR A 133 6.55 8.88 -3.71
C THR A 133 5.58 8.01 -4.51
N VAL A 134 5.03 6.98 -3.88
CA VAL A 134 3.91 6.20 -4.43
C VAL A 134 2.62 6.87 -3.96
N VAL A 135 1.74 7.25 -4.89
CA VAL A 135 0.44 7.86 -4.58
C VAL A 135 -0.67 6.89 -4.96
N LEU A 136 -1.50 6.52 -3.99
CA LEU A 136 -2.62 5.58 -4.15
C LEU A 136 -3.91 6.25 -3.67
N PHE A 137 -4.88 6.35 -4.57
CA PHE A 137 -6.25 6.69 -4.22
C PHE A 137 -7.03 5.41 -3.88
N PRO A 138 -8.18 5.50 -3.19
CA PRO A 138 -9.06 4.36 -3.00
C PRO A 138 -9.31 3.59 -4.31
N GLY A 139 -9.00 2.29 -4.32
CA GLY A 139 -9.14 1.40 -5.49
C GLY A 139 -7.98 1.43 -6.49
N ALA A 140 -6.96 2.27 -6.28
CA ALA A 140 -5.80 2.35 -7.17
C ALA A 140 -4.89 1.12 -7.05
N ARG A 141 -4.25 0.74 -8.17
CA ARG A 141 -3.15 -0.23 -8.18
C ARG A 141 -1.89 0.37 -8.78
N ALA A 142 -0.74 -0.01 -8.24
CA ALA A 142 0.56 0.40 -8.76
C ALA A 142 1.57 -0.74 -8.61
N ASP A 143 2.35 -0.97 -9.66
CA ASP A 143 3.49 -1.87 -9.59
C ASP A 143 4.76 -1.03 -9.52
N VAL A 144 5.51 -1.20 -8.44
CA VAL A 144 6.69 -0.40 -8.13
C VAL A 144 7.89 -1.32 -7.98
N ALA A 145 8.93 -1.09 -8.78
CA ALA A 145 10.23 -1.69 -8.55
C ALA A 145 10.95 -0.92 -7.45
N ILE A 146 11.42 -1.62 -6.42
CA ILE A 146 12.21 -1.04 -5.33
C ILE A 146 13.52 -1.82 -5.23
N SER A 147 14.64 -1.08 -5.15
CA SER A 147 15.95 -1.63 -4.85
C SER A 147 16.56 -0.82 -3.71
N CYS A 148 17.11 -1.53 -2.73
CA CYS A 148 17.64 -0.94 -1.51
C CYS A 148 19.09 -1.35 -1.29
N THR A 149 19.84 -0.46 -0.67
CA THR A 149 21.24 -0.66 -0.27
C THR A 149 21.44 -0.16 1.15
N CYS A 150 22.37 -0.79 1.88
CA CYS A 150 22.76 -0.39 3.21
C CYS A 150 24.24 0.00 3.23
N ALA A 151 24.58 1.03 4.00
CA ALA A 151 25.98 1.31 4.37
C ALA A 151 26.53 0.27 5.36
N THR A 152 25.67 -0.27 6.23
CA THR A 152 26.00 -1.33 7.19
C THR A 152 24.81 -2.28 7.28
N TYR A 153 25.07 -3.60 7.29
CA TYR A 153 24.03 -4.62 7.38
C TYR A 153 23.90 -5.18 8.79
N PRO A 154 22.67 -5.50 9.26
CA PRO A 154 21.38 -5.26 8.60
C PRO A 154 20.94 -3.79 8.70
N CYS A 155 20.14 -3.33 7.73
CA CYS A 155 19.44 -2.03 7.79
C CYS A 155 17.95 -2.20 7.49
N THR A 156 17.17 -1.15 7.73
CA THR A 156 15.71 -1.14 7.60
C THR A 156 15.22 -0.02 6.68
N GLY A 157 14.23 -0.35 5.85
CA GLY A 157 13.45 0.61 5.09
C GLY A 157 11.98 0.45 5.47
N MET A 158 11.32 1.53 5.86
CA MET A 158 9.91 1.57 6.17
C MET A 158 9.16 2.31 5.07
N LEU A 159 8.17 1.67 4.45
CA LEU A 159 7.19 2.36 3.62
C LEU A 159 6.25 3.14 4.53
N ALA A 160 6.52 4.43 4.68
CA ALA A 160 5.84 5.32 5.59
C ALA A 160 4.90 6.27 4.83
N SER A 161 3.74 6.55 5.42
CA SER A 161 2.86 7.62 4.97
C SER A 161 3.05 8.87 5.82
N ASN A 162 3.10 10.03 5.19
CA ASN A 162 3.11 11.30 5.90
C ASN A 162 1.71 11.56 6.48
N ALA A 163 1.61 11.68 7.81
CA ALA A 163 0.36 11.83 8.56
C ALA A 163 -0.48 13.08 8.18
N ASN A 164 0.12 14.06 7.50
CA ASN A 164 -0.45 15.39 7.29
C ASN A 164 -1.07 15.65 5.91
N ARG A 165 -1.25 14.62 5.06
CA ARG A 165 -1.93 14.79 3.77
C ARG A 165 -3.09 13.81 3.62
N ARG A 166 -4.18 14.11 4.34
CA ARG A 166 -5.52 13.68 3.92
C ARG A 166 -5.71 14.30 2.53
N LEU A 167 -5.69 13.50 1.47
CA LEU A 167 -6.19 13.94 0.17
C LEU A 167 -7.69 14.16 0.37
N GLN A 168 -8.05 15.38 0.75
CA GLN A 168 -9.43 15.84 0.68
C GLN A 168 -9.76 15.94 -0.81
N GLY A 169 -10.55 14.99 -1.28
CA GLY A 169 -11.38 15.13 -2.47
C GLY A 169 -12.82 15.24 -2.01
#